data_AF-A0A0S8JNE7-F1
#
_entry.id   AF-A0A0S8JNE7-F1
#
_cell.length_a   1.000
_cell.length_b   1.000
_cell.length_c   1.000
_cell.angle_alpha   90.00
_cell.angle_beta   90.00
_cell.angle_gamma   90.00
#
_symmetry.space_group_name_H-M   'P 1'
#
loop_
_entity.id
_entity.type
_entity.pdbx_description
1 polymer ?
#
loop_
_entity_poly.entity_id
_entity_poly.type
_entity_poly.pdbx_seq_one_letter_code
_entity_poly.pdbx_strand_id
1 'polypeptide(L)' 'MTPRERLIATLKGDKVDRPAVSFYEIGGFNIDPDDPDKFNVYNSPSWKPLLQLADNHTDIIRMASPVRALTISVKEN' A
#
# COMPACT_ATOMS: atom_id res chain seq x y z
N MET A 1 4.39 -4.10 -17.20
CA MET A 1 3.16 -4.92 -17.10
C MET A 1 2.10 -4.19 -16.29
N THR A 2 0.82 -4.52 -16.46
CA THR A 2 -0.25 -4.04 -15.56
C THR A 2 -0.16 -4.73 -14.19
N PRO A 3 -0.70 -4.14 -13.11
CA PRO A 3 -0.75 -4.79 -11.79
C PRO A 3 -1.38 -6.18 -11.82
N ARG A 4 -2.49 -6.33 -12.57
CA ARG A 4 -3.18 -7.62 -12.71
C ARG A 4 -2.29 -8.66 -13.42
N GLU A 5 -1.65 -8.27 -14.53
CA GLU A 5 -0.73 -9.17 -15.24
C GLU A 5 0.42 -9.63 -14.35
N ARG A 6 1.01 -8.68 -13.61
CA ARG A 6 2.12 -8.94 -12.70
C ARG A 6 1.72 -9.91 -11.58
N LEU A 7 0.57 -9.68 -10.94
CA LEU A 7 0.04 -10.58 -9.91
C LEU A 7 -0.14 -12.01 -10.44
N ILE A 8 -0.77 -12.15 -11.60
CA ILE A 8 -1.01 -13.47 -12.21
C ILE A 8 0.31 -14.15 -12.59
N ALA A 9 1.29 -13.41 -13.13
CA ALA A 9 2.62 -13.93 -13.46
C ALA A 9 3.36 -14.40 -12.19
N THR A 10 3.36 -13.61 -11.11
CA THR A 10 3.94 -14.01 -9.82
C THR A 10 3.33 -15.30 -9.28
N LEU A 11 2.00 -15.44 -9.32
CA LEU A 11 1.32 -16.66 -8.86
C LEU A 11 1.66 -17.91 -9.68
N LYS A 12 2.04 -17.73 -10.95
CA LYS A 12 2.50 -18.80 -11.84
C LYS A 12 3.99 -19.12 -11.71
N GLY A 13 4.75 -18.29 -11.00
CA GLY A 13 6.22 -18.37 -10.96
C GLY A 13 6.89 -17.81 -12.21
N ASP A 14 6.17 -17.04 -13.02
CA ASP A 14 6.71 -16.39 -14.22
C ASP A 14 7.55 -15.15 -13.85
N LYS A 15 8.39 -14.71 -14.79
CA LYS A 15 9.20 -13.50 -14.61
C LYS A 15 8.32 -12.26 -14.51
N VAL A 16 8.66 -11.37 -13.57
CA VAL A 16 8.02 -10.06 -13.39
C VAL A 16 9.02 -8.91 -13.44
N ASP A 17 8.52 -7.70 -13.71
CA ASP A 17 9.30 -6.45 -13.82
C ASP A 17 9.61 -5.83 -12.45
N ARG A 18 8.80 -6.14 -11.42
CA ARG A 18 9.00 -5.82 -10.00
C ARG A 18 8.14 -6.74 -9.13
N PRO A 19 8.31 -6.77 -7.79
CA PRO A 19 7.44 -7.54 -6.91
C PRO A 19 5.96 -7.13 -7.04
N ALA A 20 5.07 -8.11 -7.17
CA ALA A 20 3.64 -7.86 -7.39
C ALA A 20 2.88 -7.37 -6.16
N VAL A 21 3.41 -7.56 -4.96
CA VAL A 21 2.79 -7.11 -3.70
C VAL A 21 3.85 -6.82 -2.65
N SER A 22 3.66 -5.78 -1.82
CA SER A 22 4.40 -5.60 -0.56
C SER A 22 3.81 -6.42 0.59
N PHE A 23 4.50 -6.44 1.73
CA PHE A 23 3.91 -6.90 2.98
C PHE A 23 2.72 -6.00 3.39
N TYR A 24 1.69 -6.62 3.96
CA TYR A 24 0.49 -5.92 4.43
C TYR A 24 0.77 -4.88 5.51
N GLU A 25 1.84 -5.05 6.30
CA GLU A 25 2.18 -4.16 7.43
C GLU A 25 2.66 -2.77 6.97
N ILE A 26 3.15 -2.67 5.73
CA ILE A 26 3.77 -1.45 5.19
C ILE A 26 2.80 -0.69 4.25
N GLY A 27 1.81 -1.38 3.66
CA GLY A 27 0.91 -0.79 2.68
C GLY A 27 -0.54 -1.27 2.74
N GLY A 28 -0.91 -2.16 3.67
CA GLY A 28 -2.26 -2.72 3.75
C GLY A 28 -3.31 -1.71 4.24
N PHE A 29 -2.95 -0.82 5.15
CA PHE A 29 -3.83 0.24 5.65
C PHE A 29 -3.64 1.53 4.87
N ASN A 30 -4.67 2.38 4.78
CA ASN A 30 -4.48 3.77 4.34
C ASN A 30 -3.79 4.57 5.44
N ILE A 31 -2.46 4.68 5.35
CA ILE A 31 -1.59 5.30 6.34
C ILE A 31 -1.44 6.78 6.00
N ASP A 32 -1.55 7.63 7.02
CA ASP A 32 -1.16 9.04 6.96
C ASP A 32 0.11 9.24 7.80
N PRO A 33 1.30 9.40 7.19
CA PRO A 33 2.53 9.66 7.92
C PRO A 33 2.57 11.05 8.58
N ASP A 34 1.74 11.99 8.14
CA ASP A 34 1.70 13.36 8.67
C ASP A 34 0.68 13.52 9.82
N ASP A 35 -0.05 12.45 10.16
CA ASP A 35 -0.97 12.44 11.32
C ASP A 35 -0.17 12.69 12.61
N PRO A 36 -0.55 13.72 13.41
CA PRO A 36 0.17 14.13 14.62
C PRO A 36 -0.06 13.22 15.83
N ASP A 37 -0.84 12.14 15.73
CA ASP A 37 -1.00 11.19 16.83
C ASP A 37 0.37 10.64 17.28
N LYS A 38 0.68 10.84 18.56
CA LYS A 38 1.93 10.38 19.19
C LYS A 38 2.11 8.86 19.16
N PHE A 39 1.04 8.09 18.92
CA PHE A 39 1.08 6.64 18.79
C PHE A 39 1.11 6.17 17.33
N ASN A 40 1.04 7.09 16.36
CA ASN A 40 1.23 6.76 14.95
C ASN A 40 2.71 6.47 14.68
N VAL A 41 3.07 5.19 14.61
CA VAL A 41 4.44 4.75 14.33
C VAL A 41 4.94 5.21 12.96
N TYR A 42 4.05 5.44 12.00
CA TYR A 42 4.38 5.82 10.64
C TYR A 42 4.87 7.26 10.51
N ASN A 43 4.62 8.11 11.52
CA ASN A 43 5.14 9.48 11.60
C ASN A 43 6.65 9.52 11.87
N SER A 44 7.22 8.45 12.44
CA SER A 44 8.66 8.40 12.70
C SER A 44 9.47 8.53 11.39
N PRO A 45 10.48 9.42 11.31
CA PRO A 45 11.30 9.59 10.12
C PRO A 45 11.98 8.31 9.63
N SER A 46 12.23 7.36 10.54
CA SER A 46 12.81 6.04 10.21
C SER A 46 11.90 5.18 9.32
N TRP A 47 10.58 5.40 9.33
CA TRP A 47 9.62 4.67 8.50
C TRP A 47 9.55 5.21 7.07
N LYS A 48 9.89 6.49 6.84
CA LYS A 48 9.76 7.14 5.54
C LYS A 48 10.46 6.39 4.40
N PRO A 49 11.72 5.92 4.53
CA PRO A 49 12.36 5.16 3.45
C PRO A 49 11.63 3.84 3.13
N LEU A 50 11.04 3.19 4.13
CA LEU A 50 10.33 1.93 3.96
C LEU A 50 8.99 2.12 3.24
N LEU A 51 8.23 3.15 3.63
CA LEU A 51 6.99 3.53 2.97
C LEU A 51 7.25 3.89 1.49
N GLN A 52 8.27 4.71 1.24
CA GLN A 52 8.69 5.07 -0.12
C GLN A 52 9.13 3.86 -0.94
N LEU A 53 9.84 2.90 -0.34
CA LEU A 53 10.24 1.68 -1.02
C LEU A 53 9.02 0.88 -1.47
N ALA A 54 8.05 0.69 -0.58
CA ALA A 54 6.82 -0.04 -0.90
C ALA A 54 6.00 0.67 -1.99
N ASP A 55 5.72 1.98 -1.81
CA ASP A 55 4.91 2.77 -2.74
C ASP A 55 5.53 2.84 -4.15
N ASN A 56 6.84 3.00 -4.24
CA ASN A 56 7.51 3.21 -5.52
C ASN A 56 7.90 1.89 -6.22
N HIS A 57 8.18 0.82 -5.47
CA HIS A 57 8.79 -0.39 -6.03
C HIS A 57 7.91 -1.64 -5.98
N THR A 58 6.69 -1.57 -5.43
CA THR A 58 5.74 -2.70 -5.42
C THR A 58 4.34 -2.27 -5.87
N ASP A 59 3.48 -3.21 -6.26
CA ASP A 59 2.04 -2.90 -6.22
C ASP A 59 1.53 -3.07 -4.79
N ILE A 60 0.53 -2.28 -4.40
CA ILE A 60 -0.06 -2.32 -3.06
C ILE A 60 -1.50 -2.80 -3.17
N ILE A 61 -1.85 -3.83 -2.40
CA ILE A 61 -3.23 -4.28 -2.21
C ILE A 61 -3.70 -3.79 -0.84
N ARG A 62 -4.51 -2.72 -0.86
CA ARG A 62 -5.10 -2.16 0.36
C ARG A 62 -6.16 -3.11 0.91
N MET A 63 -6.20 -3.24 2.22
CA MET A 63 -7.26 -3.95 2.92
C MET A 63 -8.57 -3.19 2.72
N ALA A 64 -9.56 -3.90 2.19
CA ALA A 64 -10.90 -3.39 2.00
C ALA A 64 -11.89 -4.29 2.75
N SER A 65 -12.83 -3.68 3.47
CA SER A 65 -13.96 -4.40 4.05
C SER A 65 -15.13 -4.35 3.08
N PRO A 66 -15.81 -5.47 2.79
CA PRO A 66 -17.01 -5.46 1.94
C PRO A 66 -18.20 -4.72 2.60
N VAL A 67 -18.16 -4.49 3.91
CA VAL A 67 -19.24 -3.83 4.68
C VAL A 67 -18.88 -2.37 4.99
N ARG A 68 -17.59 -2.05 5.14
CA ARG A 68 -17.09 -0.69 5.32
C ARG A 68 -16.38 -0.23 4.06
N ALA A 69 -17.11 -0.15 2.94
CA ALA A 69 -16.61 0.53 1.76
C ALA A 69 -16.09 1.90 2.22
N LEU A 70 -14.79 2.12 2.02
CA LEU A 70 -14.05 3.29 2.49
C LEU A 70 -14.92 4.53 2.35
N THR A 71 -15.16 5.23 3.47
CA THR A 71 -15.69 6.59 3.48
C THR A 71 -14.69 7.46 2.72
N ILE A 72 -14.72 7.39 1.39
CA ILE A 72 -14.08 8.37 0.53
C ILE A 72 -14.95 9.59 0.73
N SER A 73 -14.61 10.39 1.73
CA SER A 73 -15.09 11.75 1.82
C SER A 73 -14.66 12.42 0.52
N VAL A 74 -15.61 12.50 -0.41
CA VAL A 74 -15.59 13.51 -1.46
C VAL A 74 -15.49 14.83 -0.70
N LYS A 75 -14.30 15.44 -0.72
CA LYS A 75 -14.20 16.87 -0.40
C LYS A 75 -14.95 17.56 -1.54
N GLU A 76 -16.22 17.89 -1.29
CA GLU A 76 -16.96 18.84 -2.12
C GLU A 76 -16.25 20.20 -2.03
N ASN A 77 -16.13 20.85 -3.20
CA ASN A 77 -15.54 22.16 -3.40
C ASN A 77 -16.28 23.26 -2.65
#